data_AF-A0A559K8G4-F1
#
_entry.id   AF-A0A559K8G4-F1
#
_cell.length_a   1.000
_cell.length_b   1.000
_cell.length_c   1.000
_cell.angle_alpha   90.00
_cell.angle_beta   90.00
_cell.angle_gamma   90.00
#
_symmetry.space_group_name_H-M   'P 1'
#
loop_
_entity.id
_entity.type
_entity.pdbx_description
1 polymer ?
#
loop_
_entity_poly.entity_id
_entity_poly.type
_entity_poly.pdbx_seq_one_letter_code
_entity_poly.pdbx_strand_id
1 'polypeptide(L)'
;MFWLVIALLLFIFQILTILIGEFRHPSKAMAWMFILFVFPIIGFVVYYFLAKEYSQRKKVKRKGLRLVNDIRYIGKNHKTSKTLDFEEERLIGWRHEPRLFSLLNNIPGSLITTRNEVRVLTNAHQAYPAMLEAIGKARQHIHFEFYSIRNDETGKKFQAALIQKAREGVKVRCIFDGIGSYQLDSRFIEELKGAGVEVYIFLPAVFAFFDKRANYRNHRKIVVIDGVTGFLGGINIGNEYLGGDAKLGFWRDTHLQLEGDAVYSLQHTFLTDWMFVSGQRLAEPDYFPEHDYPARKPVQIISSGPDAHWDAILEMYFGAITAAKKRVFITTPYFIPDPSIIMSLKTAAISGIDVRIIYPQKADSRLVGYASLSFMEELMQAGVRFYAYQKGFAHAKVVIIDDLLACVGTANMDMRSFFSNFELNAVLYDKDTIHRLENDFLLDLKECVEVKLEVFERRSRLKKGKEVFARLLSPLF
;
A
#
# COMPACT_ATOMS: atom_id res chain seq x y z
N MET A 1 -10.99 -29.99 -41.56
CA MET A 1 -9.98 -29.02 -42.04
C MET A 1 -10.44 -27.58 -41.89
N PHE A 2 -11.58 -27.15 -42.45
CA PHE A 2 -12.06 -25.76 -42.33
C PHE A 2 -12.23 -25.26 -40.88
N TRP A 3 -12.78 -26.09 -39.98
CA TRP A 3 -12.95 -25.74 -38.57
C TRP A 3 -11.61 -25.57 -37.82
N LEU A 4 -10.54 -26.29 -38.23
CA LEU A 4 -9.20 -26.13 -37.65
C LEU A 4 -8.58 -24.79 -38.06
N VAL A 5 -8.80 -24.35 -39.30
CA VAL A 5 -8.39 -23.03 -39.78
C VAL A 5 -9.11 -21.93 -38.98
N ILE A 6 -10.42 -22.07 -38.77
CA ILE A 6 -11.19 -21.13 -37.94
C ILE A 6 -10.65 -21.10 -36.51
N ALA A 7 -10.41 -22.25 -35.89
CA ALA A 7 -9.87 -22.33 -34.53
C ALA A 7 -8.49 -21.68 -34.41
N LEU A 8 -7.61 -21.91 -35.40
CA LEU A 8 -6.29 -21.28 -35.44
C LEU A 8 -6.38 -19.76 -35.62
N LEU A 9 -7.23 -19.28 -36.53
CA LEU A 9 -7.44 -17.85 -36.73
C LEU A 9 -8.00 -17.16 -35.48
N LEU A 10 -8.94 -17.81 -34.78
CA LEU A 10 -9.44 -17.33 -33.48
C LEU A 10 -8.32 -17.26 -32.45
N PHE A 11 -7.49 -18.30 -32.34
CA PHE A 11 -6.37 -18.31 -31.39
C PHE A 11 -5.33 -17.23 -31.69
N ILE A 12 -4.97 -17.03 -32.97
CA ILE A 12 -4.08 -15.93 -33.40
C ILE A 12 -4.70 -14.57 -33.05
N PHE A 13 -6.00 -14.38 -33.31
CA PHE A 13 -6.70 -13.15 -32.94
C PHE A 13 -6.66 -12.89 -31.44
N GLN A 14 -6.85 -13.93 -30.62
CA GLN A 14 -6.75 -13.84 -29.16
C GLN A 14 -5.35 -13.42 -28.71
N ILE A 15 -4.29 -14.04 -29.25
CA ILE A 15 -2.90 -13.68 -28.97
C ILE A 15 -2.61 -12.22 -29.35
N LEU A 16 -2.98 -11.80 -30.57
CA LEU A 16 -2.77 -10.43 -31.03
C LEU A 16 -3.51 -9.43 -30.14
N THR A 17 -4.72 -9.77 -29.69
CA THR A 17 -5.50 -8.92 -28.77
C THR A 17 -4.78 -8.75 -27.42
N ILE A 18 -4.15 -9.81 -26.90
CA ILE A 18 -3.36 -9.75 -25.65
C ILE A 18 -2.10 -8.92 -25.86
N LEU A 19 -1.32 -9.20 -26.92
CA LEU A 19 -0.07 -8.50 -27.21
C LEU A 19 -0.28 -7.01 -27.43
N ILE A 20 -1.32 -6.62 -28.18
CA ILE A 20 -1.65 -5.21 -28.43
C ILE A 20 -2.22 -4.56 -27.17
N GLY A 21 -3.01 -5.28 -26.37
CA GLY A 21 -3.60 -4.75 -25.13
C GLY A 21 -2.55 -4.48 -24.05
N GLU A 22 -1.57 -5.37 -23.91
CA GLU A 22 -0.58 -5.39 -22.84
C GLU A 22 0.82 -4.94 -23.29
N PHE A 23 0.93 -4.26 -24.44
CA PHE A 23 2.24 -3.93 -25.08
C PHE A 23 3.21 -3.15 -24.18
N ARG A 24 2.70 -2.42 -23.18
CA ARG A 24 3.51 -1.64 -22.23
C ARG A 24 4.06 -2.45 -21.07
N HIS A 25 3.49 -3.63 -20.82
CA HIS A 25 3.89 -4.50 -19.73
C HIS A 25 4.12 -5.91 -20.29
N PRO A 26 5.28 -6.17 -20.94
CA PRO A 26 5.57 -7.45 -21.57
C PRO A 26 5.42 -8.64 -20.61
N SER A 27 5.73 -8.46 -19.33
CA SER A 27 5.55 -9.47 -18.29
C SER A 27 4.07 -9.86 -18.10
N LYS A 28 3.14 -8.89 -18.07
CA LYS A 28 1.69 -9.15 -18.03
C LYS A 28 1.21 -9.84 -19.30
N ALA A 29 1.67 -9.41 -20.47
CA ALA A 29 1.33 -10.04 -21.73
C ALA A 29 1.72 -11.53 -21.74
N MET A 30 2.93 -11.86 -21.26
CA MET A 30 3.41 -13.24 -21.16
C MET A 30 2.55 -14.09 -20.22
N ALA A 31 2.15 -13.55 -19.06
CA ALA A 31 1.28 -14.26 -18.12
C ALA A 31 -0.08 -14.59 -18.76
N TRP A 32 -0.70 -13.63 -19.44
CA TRP A 32 -1.97 -13.83 -20.15
C TRP A 32 -1.86 -14.77 -21.34
N MET A 33 -0.77 -14.70 -22.11
CA MET A 33 -0.51 -15.65 -23.18
C MET A 33 -0.34 -17.07 -22.66
N PHE A 34 0.29 -17.25 -21.50
CA PHE A 34 0.42 -18.56 -20.86
C PHE A 34 -0.95 -19.11 -20.42
N ILE A 35 -1.78 -18.30 -19.76
CA ILE A 35 -3.15 -18.70 -19.38
C ILE A 35 -3.97 -19.04 -20.63
N LEU A 36 -3.87 -18.23 -21.68
CA LEU A 36 -4.52 -18.48 -22.96
C LEU A 36 -4.04 -19.79 -23.58
N PHE A 37 -2.75 -20.07 -23.55
CA PHE A 37 -2.19 -21.30 -24.11
C PHE A 37 -2.70 -22.55 -23.38
N VAL A 38 -2.76 -22.53 -22.04
CA VAL A 38 -3.25 -23.66 -21.24
C VAL A 38 -4.78 -23.79 -21.33
N PHE A 39 -5.49 -22.67 -21.39
CA PHE A 39 -6.95 -22.61 -21.43
C PHE A 39 -7.43 -21.67 -22.55
N PRO A 40 -7.44 -22.08 -23.83
CA PRO A 40 -7.70 -21.17 -24.97
C PRO A 40 -9.03 -20.42 -24.92
N ILE A 41 -10.09 -21.08 -24.45
CA ILE A 41 -11.42 -20.47 -24.37
C ILE A 41 -11.56 -19.67 -23.07
N ILE A 42 -11.33 -20.33 -21.92
CA ILE A 42 -11.52 -19.73 -20.60
C ILE A 42 -10.52 -18.59 -20.37
N GLY A 43 -9.27 -18.77 -20.75
CA GLY A 43 -8.20 -17.79 -20.59
C GLY A 43 -8.49 -16.48 -21.32
N PHE A 44 -9.02 -16.55 -22.54
CA PHE A 44 -9.42 -15.34 -23.26
C PHE A 44 -10.62 -14.64 -22.64
N VAL A 45 -11.62 -15.40 -22.16
CA VAL A 45 -12.77 -14.84 -21.44
C VAL A 45 -12.29 -14.13 -20.18
N VAL A 46 -11.46 -14.79 -19.38
CA VAL A 46 -10.89 -14.22 -18.15
C VAL A 46 -10.04 -12.98 -18.46
N TYR A 47 -9.19 -13.01 -19.50
CA TYR A 47 -8.45 -11.84 -19.98
C TYR A 47 -9.40 -10.68 -20.34
N TYR A 48 -10.46 -10.95 -21.11
CA TYR A 48 -11.39 -9.93 -21.55
C TYR A 48 -12.12 -9.20 -20.41
N PHE A 49 -12.36 -9.91 -19.30
CA PHE A 49 -13.00 -9.35 -18.10
C PHE A 49 -12.03 -8.78 -17.07
N LEU A 50 -10.80 -9.31 -16.94
CA LEU A 50 -9.86 -8.90 -15.89
C LEU A 50 -8.73 -8.01 -16.38
N ALA A 51 -8.30 -8.12 -17.64
CA ALA A 51 -7.04 -7.54 -18.09
C ALA A 51 -7.15 -6.13 -18.69
N LYS A 52 -8.34 -5.63 -19.06
CA LYS A 52 -8.47 -4.36 -19.80
C LYS A 52 -8.26 -3.14 -18.91
N GLU A 53 -7.03 -2.96 -18.40
CA GLU A 53 -6.59 -1.96 -17.44
C GLU A 53 -6.53 -0.54 -18.07
N TYR A 54 -6.11 -0.40 -19.33
CA TYR A 54 -5.63 0.89 -19.85
C TYR A 54 -6.69 1.91 -20.30
N SER A 55 -7.87 1.48 -20.79
CA SER A 55 -8.88 2.41 -21.34
C SER A 55 -9.59 3.25 -20.25
N GLN A 56 -9.66 2.73 -19.02
CA GLN A 56 -10.30 3.39 -17.87
C GLN A 56 -9.37 4.37 -17.15
N ARG A 57 -8.02 4.22 -17.21
CA ARG A 57 -7.08 5.21 -16.65
C ARG A 57 -7.39 6.63 -17.15
N LYS A 58 -7.69 6.81 -18.44
CA LYS A 58 -8.10 8.12 -19.02
C LYS A 58 -9.42 8.68 -18.44
N LYS A 59 -10.38 7.83 -18.08
CA LYS A 59 -11.67 8.25 -17.50
C LYS A 59 -11.51 8.63 -16.02
N VAL A 60 -10.71 7.90 -15.26
CA VAL A 60 -10.39 8.24 -13.86
C VAL A 60 -9.52 9.51 -13.78
N LYS A 61 -8.53 9.65 -14.68
CA LYS A 61 -7.66 10.84 -14.80
C LYS A 61 -8.47 12.14 -15.01
N ARG A 62 -9.58 12.10 -15.75
CA ARG A 62 -10.45 13.28 -15.98
C ARG A 62 -11.20 13.75 -14.75
N LYS A 63 -11.43 12.90 -13.74
CA LYS A 63 -12.05 13.30 -12.46
C LYS A 63 -11.03 13.78 -11.43
N GLY A 64 -9.85 13.14 -11.34
CA GLY A 64 -8.80 13.50 -10.35
C GLY A 64 -8.02 14.78 -10.64
N LEU A 65 -7.78 15.13 -11.92
CA LEU A 65 -6.99 16.31 -12.33
C LEU A 65 -7.56 17.67 -11.87
N ARG A 66 -8.82 17.74 -11.44
CA ARG A 66 -9.43 18.99 -10.92
C ARG A 66 -9.16 19.23 -9.44
N LEU A 67 -8.76 18.21 -8.67
CA LEU A 67 -8.58 18.29 -7.22
C LEU A 67 -7.14 18.61 -6.79
N VAL A 68 -6.13 18.27 -7.61
CA VAL A 68 -4.71 18.58 -7.35
C VAL A 68 -4.46 20.10 -7.21
N ASN A 69 -5.31 20.93 -7.82
CA ASN A 69 -5.26 22.38 -7.64
C ASN A 69 -5.60 22.80 -6.20
N ASP A 70 -6.36 22.00 -5.44
CA ASP A 70 -6.76 22.31 -4.07
C ASP A 70 -5.59 22.14 -3.09
N ILE A 71 -4.68 21.16 -3.25
CA ILE A 71 -3.47 21.07 -2.39
C ILE A 71 -2.59 22.30 -2.56
N ARG A 72 -2.42 22.76 -3.80
CA ARG A 72 -1.60 23.94 -4.09
C ARG A 72 -2.30 25.23 -3.62
N TYR A 73 -3.63 25.21 -3.46
CA TYR A 73 -4.44 26.30 -2.94
C TYR A 73 -4.50 26.30 -1.40
N ILE A 74 -4.67 25.15 -0.75
CA ILE A 74 -4.59 24.95 0.70
C ILE A 74 -3.17 25.26 1.19
N GLY A 75 -2.14 24.75 0.50
CA GLY A 75 -0.75 25.10 0.77
C GLY A 75 -0.45 26.59 0.55
N LYS A 76 -1.15 27.29 -0.33
CA LYS A 76 -0.98 28.75 -0.54
C LYS A 76 -1.78 29.62 0.43
N ASN A 77 -2.95 29.18 0.88
CA ASN A 77 -3.87 29.98 1.69
C ASN A 77 -3.75 29.72 3.18
N HIS A 78 -3.37 28.51 3.60
CA HIS A 78 -2.86 28.35 4.95
C HIS A 78 -1.48 29.00 4.98
N LYS A 79 -1.27 29.93 5.91
CA LYS A 79 0.02 30.54 6.24
C LYS A 79 1.12 29.51 6.65
N THR A 80 0.88 28.22 6.44
CA THR A 80 1.82 27.10 6.55
C THR A 80 2.83 27.03 5.40
N SER A 81 2.59 27.72 4.28
CA SER A 81 3.62 28.01 3.29
C SER A 81 4.14 29.44 3.44
N LYS A 82 4.64 29.79 4.63
CA LYS A 82 5.96 30.41 4.58
C LYS A 82 6.85 29.35 3.94
N THR A 83 7.20 29.58 2.67
CA THR A 83 8.38 28.98 2.07
C THR A 83 9.50 29.10 3.07
N LEU A 84 9.73 28.03 3.82
CA LEU A 84 10.93 27.71 4.55
C LEU A 84 11.76 28.97 4.95
N ASP A 85 11.30 29.73 5.96
CA ASP A 85 12.23 30.35 6.93
C ASP A 85 12.79 29.20 7.80
N PHE A 86 13.26 28.16 7.13
CA PHE A 86 13.89 27.01 7.74
C PHE A 86 15.30 27.46 8.04
N GLU A 87 15.59 27.57 9.33
CA GLU A 87 16.95 27.45 9.84
C GLU A 87 17.70 26.37 9.05
N GLU A 88 18.66 26.83 8.25
CA GLU A 88 19.41 26.10 7.23
C GLU A 88 20.25 24.93 7.80
N GLU A 89 20.24 24.74 9.12
CA GLU A 89 21.21 23.92 9.85
C GLU A 89 20.71 22.56 10.32
N ARG A 90 19.44 22.15 10.09
CA ARG A 90 18.98 20.80 10.53
C ARG A 90 18.41 19.88 9.46
N LEU A 91 18.28 20.34 8.21
CA LEU A 91 18.09 19.47 7.04
C LEU A 91 19.42 18.88 6.50
N ILE A 92 20.49 18.89 7.29
CA ILE A 92 21.89 18.59 6.89
C ILE A 92 22.08 17.22 6.18
N GLY A 93 21.17 16.25 6.33
CA GLY A 93 21.22 15.00 5.56
C GLY A 93 20.87 15.13 4.06
N TRP A 94 20.08 16.13 3.68
CA TRP A 94 19.40 16.19 2.37
C TRP A 94 20.22 16.87 1.27
N ARG A 95 21.24 17.67 1.64
CA ARG A 95 22.20 18.25 0.69
C ARG A 95 23.08 17.19 0.00
N HIS A 96 23.19 16.00 0.59
CA HIS A 96 24.05 14.94 0.07
C HIS A 96 23.40 14.10 -1.04
N GLU A 97 22.08 14.17 -1.24
CA GLU A 97 21.36 13.43 -2.30
C GLU A 97 20.34 14.34 -3.05
N PRO A 98 20.82 15.36 -3.77
CA PRO A 98 19.97 16.39 -4.38
C PRO A 98 18.97 15.81 -5.39
N ARG A 99 19.34 14.72 -6.07
CA ARG A 99 18.46 14.04 -7.03
C ARG A 99 17.28 13.37 -6.34
N LEU A 100 17.50 12.67 -5.22
CA LEU A 100 16.42 12.03 -4.47
C LEU A 100 15.48 13.07 -3.87
N PHE A 101 16.02 14.14 -3.30
CA PHE A 101 15.20 15.23 -2.77
C PHE A 101 14.33 15.88 -3.86
N SER A 102 14.94 16.17 -5.02
CA SER A 102 14.21 16.72 -6.16
C SER A 102 13.10 15.79 -6.63
N LEU A 103 13.37 14.47 -6.70
CA LEU A 103 12.34 13.48 -7.01
C LEU A 103 11.18 13.59 -6.01
N LEU A 104 11.46 13.50 -4.71
CA LEU A 104 10.44 13.48 -3.65
C LEU A 104 9.61 14.77 -3.60
N ASN A 105 10.23 15.94 -3.77
CA ASN A 105 9.52 17.22 -3.79
C ASN A 105 8.64 17.41 -5.03
N ASN A 106 8.99 16.77 -6.14
CA ASN A 106 8.26 16.91 -7.39
C ASN A 106 7.14 15.87 -7.55
N ILE A 107 6.93 15.00 -6.55
CA ILE A 107 5.77 14.10 -6.50
C ILE A 107 4.49 14.97 -6.31
N PRO A 108 3.54 14.97 -7.27
CA PRO A 108 2.37 15.85 -7.21
C PRO A 108 1.47 15.46 -6.06
N GLY A 109 1.00 16.47 -5.32
CA GLY A 109 0.08 16.27 -4.21
C GLY A 109 0.72 15.64 -2.97
N SER A 110 2.04 15.50 -2.93
CA SER A 110 2.79 14.92 -1.81
C SER A 110 3.76 15.95 -1.24
N LEU A 111 3.30 16.71 -0.25
CA LEU A 111 4.11 17.74 0.40
C LEU A 111 4.91 17.18 1.57
N ILE A 112 6.13 17.71 1.77
CA ILE A 112 6.92 17.44 2.96
C ILE A 112 6.47 18.42 4.04
N THR A 113 5.72 17.90 4.99
CA THR A 113 5.21 18.63 6.15
C THR A 113 6.17 18.49 7.31
N THR A 114 6.17 19.45 8.25
CA THR A 114 7.25 19.54 9.24
C THR A 114 6.77 19.67 10.67
N ARG A 115 5.55 20.18 10.91
CA ARG A 115 4.96 20.28 12.25
C ARG A 115 4.12 19.05 12.54
N ASN A 116 4.80 17.93 12.77
CA ASN A 116 4.16 16.65 13.02
C ASN A 116 4.69 15.98 14.28
N GLU A 117 3.82 15.20 14.91
CA GLU A 117 4.19 14.16 15.85
C GLU A 117 3.90 12.79 15.22
N VAL A 118 4.77 11.81 15.50
CA VAL A 118 4.70 10.47 14.91
C VAL A 118 4.86 9.42 15.99
N ARG A 119 3.85 8.56 16.12
CA ARG A 119 3.88 7.40 17.01
C ARG A 119 3.78 6.11 16.20
N VAL A 120 4.80 5.25 16.36
CA VAL A 120 4.86 3.92 15.74
C VAL A 120 4.08 2.90 16.60
N LEU A 121 3.18 2.15 15.97
CA LEU A 121 2.33 1.13 16.59
C LEU A 121 2.63 -0.23 15.93
N THR A 122 3.16 -1.18 16.70
CA THR A 122 3.84 -2.37 16.14
C THR A 122 2.95 -3.61 15.94
N ASN A 123 1.65 -3.48 16.17
CA ASN A 123 0.63 -4.52 15.94
C ASN A 123 -0.76 -3.98 16.28
N ALA A 124 -1.79 -4.79 16.07
CA ALA A 124 -3.18 -4.43 16.36
C ALA A 124 -3.46 -4.23 17.87
N HIS A 125 -2.72 -4.92 18.76
CA HIS A 125 -2.86 -4.71 20.21
C HIS A 125 -2.49 -3.28 20.64
N GLN A 126 -1.63 -2.59 19.87
CA GLN A 126 -1.34 -1.17 20.08
C GLN A 126 -2.21 -0.26 19.20
N ALA A 127 -2.43 -0.65 17.94
CA ALA A 127 -3.12 0.20 16.97
C ALA A 127 -4.63 0.32 17.24
N TYR A 128 -5.32 -0.76 17.59
CA TYR A 128 -6.77 -0.71 17.79
C TYR A 128 -7.17 0.13 19.00
N PRO A 129 -6.55 0.00 20.18
CA PRO A 129 -6.86 0.89 21.31
C PRO A 129 -6.59 2.36 20.98
N ALA A 130 -5.46 2.67 20.31
CA ALA A 130 -5.14 4.04 19.93
C ALA A 130 -6.17 4.64 18.96
N MET A 131 -6.60 3.88 17.94
CA MET A 131 -7.65 4.31 17.01
C MET A 131 -9.00 4.50 17.71
N LEU A 132 -9.42 3.55 18.54
CA LEU A 132 -10.70 3.64 19.27
C LEU A 132 -10.71 4.80 20.27
N GLU A 133 -9.59 5.06 20.94
CA GLU A 133 -9.43 6.21 21.83
C GLU A 133 -9.56 7.53 21.06
N ALA A 134 -8.89 7.65 19.92
CA ALA A 134 -8.97 8.83 19.07
C ALA A 134 -10.39 9.04 18.51
N ILE A 135 -11.06 7.98 18.06
CA ILE A 135 -12.47 8.00 17.62
C ILE A 135 -13.38 8.50 18.76
N GLY A 136 -13.18 8.00 19.98
CA GLY A 136 -13.96 8.43 21.15
C GLY A 136 -13.85 9.94 21.41
N LYS A 137 -12.66 10.51 21.18
CA LYS A 137 -12.35 11.95 21.37
C LYS A 137 -12.88 12.86 20.26
N ALA A 138 -13.31 12.32 19.12
CA ALA A 138 -13.74 13.11 17.96
C ALA A 138 -14.88 14.09 18.29
N ARG A 139 -14.84 15.29 17.71
CA ARG A 139 -15.80 16.37 17.96
C ARG A 139 -16.53 16.85 16.72
N GLN A 140 -15.89 16.82 15.56
CA GLN A 140 -16.42 17.37 14.32
C GLN A 140 -16.66 16.28 13.29
N HIS A 141 -15.63 15.51 12.95
CA HIS A 141 -15.73 14.50 11.91
C HIS A 141 -14.78 13.31 12.09
N ILE A 142 -15.20 12.17 11.54
CA ILE A 142 -14.39 10.97 11.40
C ILE A 142 -14.48 10.52 9.95
N HIS A 143 -13.33 10.40 9.30
CA HIS A 143 -13.18 9.79 8.00
C HIS A 143 -12.47 8.46 8.14
N PHE A 144 -13.13 7.37 7.76
CA PHE A 144 -12.72 6.01 8.05
C PHE A 144 -12.69 5.19 6.77
N GLU A 145 -11.53 4.72 6.36
CA GLU A 145 -11.33 4.00 5.10
C GLU A 145 -10.46 2.78 5.29
N PHE A 146 -10.97 1.62 4.86
CA PHE A 146 -10.23 0.36 4.98
C PHE A 146 -10.49 -0.56 3.78
N TYR A 147 -9.43 -1.24 3.34
CA TYR A 147 -9.54 -2.35 2.40
C TYR A 147 -10.44 -3.47 2.93
N SER A 148 -10.17 -3.95 4.15
CA SER A 148 -10.99 -4.98 4.78
C SER A 148 -11.44 -4.60 6.18
N ILE A 149 -12.70 -4.88 6.46
CA ILE A 149 -13.26 -4.91 7.81
C ILE A 149 -14.13 -6.17 7.93
N ARG A 150 -13.99 -6.90 9.04
CA ARG A 150 -14.74 -8.14 9.30
C ARG A 150 -15.97 -7.86 10.14
N ASN A 151 -17.07 -8.60 9.94
CA ASN A 151 -18.19 -8.60 10.89
C ASN A 151 -17.91 -9.59 12.04
N ASP A 152 -16.85 -9.34 12.80
CA ASP A 152 -16.46 -10.10 13.98
C ASP A 152 -16.46 -9.21 15.24
N GLU A 153 -15.95 -9.73 16.36
CA GLU A 153 -15.91 -8.97 17.63
C GLU A 153 -15.13 -7.66 17.47
N THR A 154 -14.01 -7.67 16.76
CA THR A 154 -13.20 -6.48 16.51
C THR A 154 -13.95 -5.49 15.63
N GLY A 155 -14.48 -5.92 14.49
CA GLY A 155 -15.22 -5.03 13.60
C GLY A 155 -16.45 -4.43 14.26
N LYS A 156 -17.17 -5.20 15.10
CA LYS A 156 -18.30 -4.70 15.90
C LYS A 156 -17.89 -3.64 16.92
N LYS A 157 -16.70 -3.71 17.51
CA LYS A 157 -16.18 -2.65 18.39
C LYS A 157 -15.99 -1.33 17.63
N PHE A 158 -15.39 -1.38 16.44
CA PHE A 158 -15.25 -0.20 15.58
C PHE A 158 -16.61 0.31 15.11
N GLN A 159 -17.51 -0.58 14.67
CA GLN A 159 -18.87 -0.25 14.25
C GLN A 159 -19.63 0.48 15.38
N ALA A 160 -19.60 -0.05 16.60
CA ALA A 160 -20.26 0.54 17.76
C ALA A 160 -19.69 1.93 18.09
N ALA A 161 -18.38 2.11 18.05
CA ALA A 161 -17.74 3.40 18.29
C ALA A 161 -18.16 4.44 17.23
N LEU A 162 -18.15 4.07 15.94
CA LEU A 162 -18.56 4.95 14.85
C LEU A 162 -20.05 5.33 14.95
N ILE A 163 -20.92 4.37 15.26
CA ILE A 163 -22.36 4.58 15.51
C ILE A 163 -22.57 5.54 16.69
N GLN A 164 -21.84 5.34 17.79
CA GLN A 164 -21.93 6.21 18.96
C GLN A 164 -21.59 7.65 18.59
N LYS A 165 -20.46 7.88 17.91
CA LYS A 165 -20.04 9.22 17.50
C LYS A 165 -21.02 9.89 16.53
N ALA A 166 -21.59 9.13 15.59
CA ALA A 166 -22.63 9.64 14.70
C ALA A 166 -23.87 10.10 15.46
N ARG A 167 -24.31 9.33 16.48
CA ARG A 167 -25.44 9.70 17.35
C ARG A 167 -25.15 10.91 18.24
N GLU A 168 -23.89 11.12 18.61
CA GLU A 168 -23.43 12.33 19.30
C GLU A 168 -23.35 13.56 18.38
N GLY A 169 -23.66 13.42 17.10
CA GLY A 169 -23.67 14.51 16.11
C GLY A 169 -22.35 14.70 15.35
N VAL A 170 -21.35 13.83 15.58
CA VAL A 170 -20.09 13.85 14.81
C VAL A 170 -20.34 13.36 13.39
N LYS A 171 -19.77 14.03 12.39
CA LYS A 171 -19.92 13.65 10.99
C LYS A 171 -19.04 12.44 10.67
N VAL A 172 -19.64 11.26 10.52
CA VAL A 172 -18.89 10.02 10.25
C VAL A 172 -19.07 9.57 8.81
N ARG A 173 -17.95 9.35 8.10
CA ARG A 173 -17.91 8.88 6.71
C ARG A 173 -17.02 7.66 6.58
N CYS A 174 -17.54 6.60 5.97
CA CYS A 174 -16.87 5.32 5.82
C CYS A 174 -16.73 4.91 4.35
N ILE A 175 -15.53 4.45 3.97
CA ILE A 175 -15.25 3.80 2.68
C ILE A 175 -14.73 2.39 2.96
N PHE A 176 -15.38 1.38 2.37
CA PHE A 176 -14.91 -0.01 2.45
C PHE A 176 -14.67 -0.58 1.05
N ASP A 177 -13.56 -1.30 0.82
CA ASP A 177 -13.35 -1.97 -0.46
C ASP A 177 -14.30 -3.16 -0.64
N GLY A 178 -14.92 -3.23 -1.82
CA GLY A 178 -15.94 -4.24 -2.12
C GLY A 178 -15.43 -5.68 -2.24
N ILE A 179 -14.14 -5.90 -2.50
CA ILE A 179 -13.52 -7.23 -2.50
C ILE A 179 -12.90 -7.52 -1.14
N GLY A 180 -12.17 -6.56 -0.54
CA GLY A 180 -11.57 -6.78 0.78
C GLY A 180 -12.60 -7.01 1.89
N SER A 181 -13.76 -6.36 1.78
CA SER A 181 -14.87 -6.43 2.74
C SER A 181 -16.06 -7.25 2.23
N TYR A 182 -15.85 -8.19 1.30
CA TYR A 182 -16.94 -8.98 0.68
C TYR A 182 -17.77 -9.83 1.67
N GLN A 183 -17.23 -10.08 2.86
CA GLN A 183 -17.89 -10.83 3.95
C GLN A 183 -18.71 -9.94 4.88
N LEU A 184 -18.72 -8.62 4.69
CA LEU A 184 -19.66 -7.76 5.40
C LEU A 184 -21.09 -8.06 4.94
N ASP A 185 -21.95 -8.41 5.88
CA ASP A 185 -23.37 -8.56 5.58
C ASP A 185 -24.05 -7.18 5.43
N SER A 186 -25.24 -7.19 4.82
CA SER A 186 -26.02 -5.96 4.63
C SER A 186 -26.42 -5.33 5.95
N ARG A 187 -26.64 -6.14 7.00
CA ARG A 187 -27.05 -5.68 8.34
C ARG A 187 -26.00 -4.77 8.97
N PHE A 188 -24.72 -5.14 8.90
CA PHE A 188 -23.61 -4.34 9.41
C PHE A 188 -23.60 -2.93 8.79
N ILE A 189 -23.82 -2.85 7.47
CA ILE A 189 -23.88 -1.59 6.72
C ILE A 189 -25.16 -0.80 7.03
N GLU A 190 -26.30 -1.47 7.12
CA GLU A 190 -27.60 -0.87 7.44
C GLU A 190 -27.62 -0.27 8.84
N GLU A 191 -26.99 -0.92 9.82
CA GLU A 191 -26.86 -0.40 11.19
C GLU A 191 -26.03 0.89 11.23
N LEU A 192 -24.92 0.96 10.48
CA LEU A 192 -24.14 2.19 10.34
C LEU A 192 -24.98 3.31 9.72
N LYS A 193 -25.62 3.03 8.58
CA LYS A 193 -26.45 4.02 7.87
C LYS A 193 -27.64 4.48 8.71
N GLY A 194 -28.30 3.57 9.42
CA GLY A 194 -29.42 3.86 10.31
C GLY A 194 -29.05 4.75 11.50
N ALA A 195 -27.77 4.78 11.88
CA ALA A 195 -27.24 5.69 12.90
C ALA A 195 -26.77 7.04 12.34
N GLY A 196 -26.89 7.28 11.03
CA GLY A 196 -26.45 8.52 10.38
C GLY A 196 -25.02 8.49 9.85
N VAL A 197 -24.34 7.34 9.86
CA VAL A 197 -23.02 7.18 9.23
C VAL A 197 -23.19 7.13 7.71
N GLU A 198 -22.42 7.92 6.98
CA GLU A 198 -22.39 7.84 5.52
C GLU A 198 -21.44 6.73 5.09
N VAL A 199 -21.94 5.73 4.36
CA VAL A 199 -21.14 4.55 3.97
C VAL A 199 -21.18 4.35 2.46
N TYR A 200 -20.01 4.28 1.84
CA TYR A 200 -19.82 3.91 0.43
C TYR A 200 -18.91 2.69 0.28
N ILE A 201 -19.20 1.86 -0.72
CA ILE A 201 -18.40 0.70 -1.06
C ILE A 201 -17.57 1.02 -2.31
N PHE A 202 -16.25 0.93 -2.17
CA PHE A 202 -15.32 1.15 -3.27
C PHE A 202 -15.36 -0.04 -4.23
N LEU A 203 -15.82 0.21 -5.46
CA LEU A 203 -15.97 -0.77 -6.55
C LEU A 203 -16.51 -2.14 -6.07
N PRO A 204 -17.83 -2.25 -5.77
CA PRO A 204 -18.42 -3.48 -5.25
C PRO A 204 -18.14 -4.70 -6.14
N ALA A 205 -17.92 -5.89 -5.56
CA ALA A 205 -17.42 -7.06 -6.27
C ALA A 205 -18.21 -7.45 -7.53
N VAL A 206 -19.55 -7.38 -7.46
CA VAL A 206 -20.44 -7.66 -8.61
C VAL A 206 -20.18 -6.67 -9.74
N PHE A 207 -20.13 -5.37 -9.45
CA PHE A 207 -19.82 -4.35 -10.44
C PHE A 207 -18.36 -4.43 -10.92
N ALA A 208 -17.42 -4.80 -10.06
CA ALA A 208 -16.00 -4.95 -10.42
C ALA A 208 -15.77 -6.05 -11.47
N PHE A 209 -16.55 -7.14 -11.41
CA PHE A 209 -16.53 -8.22 -12.39
C PHE A 209 -17.08 -7.79 -13.75
N PHE A 210 -18.21 -7.06 -13.78
CA PHE A 210 -18.85 -6.63 -15.03
C PHE A 210 -18.19 -5.39 -15.67
N ASP A 211 -17.60 -4.48 -14.86
CA ASP A 211 -16.99 -3.23 -15.33
C ASP A 211 -15.48 -3.38 -15.63
N LYS A 212 -14.93 -4.60 -15.49
CA LYS A 212 -13.52 -4.93 -15.80
C LYS A 212 -12.51 -4.17 -14.94
N ARG A 213 -12.83 -3.99 -13.65
CA ARG A 213 -12.02 -3.23 -12.67
C ARG A 213 -11.67 -4.05 -11.43
N ALA A 214 -11.75 -5.38 -11.53
CA ALA A 214 -11.42 -6.28 -10.42
C ALA A 214 -10.00 -6.06 -9.89
N ASN A 215 -9.04 -5.75 -10.78
CA ASN A 215 -7.65 -5.50 -10.39
C ASN A 215 -7.44 -4.18 -9.63
N TYR A 216 -8.35 -3.21 -9.75
CA TYR A 216 -8.24 -1.91 -9.08
C TYR A 216 -8.94 -1.96 -7.73
N ARG A 217 -8.17 -2.05 -6.65
CA ARG A 217 -8.68 -2.13 -5.28
C ARG A 217 -8.19 -0.97 -4.44
N ASN A 218 -9.05 -0.49 -3.53
CA ASN A 218 -8.58 0.47 -2.54
C ASN A 218 -7.90 -0.28 -1.41
N HIS A 219 -6.56 -0.25 -1.41
CA HIS A 219 -5.77 -0.92 -0.40
C HIS A 219 -5.32 0.03 0.72
N ARG A 220 -5.84 1.26 0.74
CA ARG A 220 -5.56 2.26 1.77
C ARG A 220 -6.28 1.90 3.07
N LYS A 221 -5.67 2.30 4.18
CA LYS A 221 -6.18 2.17 5.55
C LYS A 221 -5.96 3.52 6.20
N ILE A 222 -6.99 4.36 6.20
CA ILE A 222 -6.91 5.75 6.64
C ILE A 222 -7.97 5.96 7.71
N VAL A 223 -7.57 6.55 8.83
CA VAL A 223 -8.52 7.17 9.76
C VAL A 223 -8.09 8.60 9.96
N VAL A 224 -8.99 9.57 9.75
CA VAL A 224 -8.78 10.97 10.09
C VAL A 224 -9.84 11.40 11.10
N ILE A 225 -9.39 12.00 12.19
CA ILE A 225 -10.21 12.52 13.27
C ILE A 225 -9.97 14.02 13.33
N ASP A 226 -11.06 14.79 13.13
CA ASP A 226 -11.08 16.25 13.24
C ASP A 226 -9.98 16.96 12.43
N GLY A 227 -9.48 16.35 11.36
CA GLY A 227 -8.44 16.90 10.47
C GLY A 227 -7.04 17.02 11.07
N VAL A 228 -6.82 16.62 12.33
CA VAL A 228 -5.55 16.83 13.06
C VAL A 228 -4.91 15.56 13.63
N THR A 229 -5.68 14.49 13.78
CA THR A 229 -5.17 13.16 14.16
C THR A 229 -5.46 12.18 13.05
N GLY A 230 -4.45 11.43 12.63
CA GLY A 230 -4.52 10.54 11.49
C GLY A 230 -3.88 9.18 11.78
N PHE A 231 -4.35 8.13 11.11
CA PHE A 231 -3.80 6.80 11.18
C PHE A 231 -3.58 6.23 9.78
N LEU A 232 -2.45 5.55 9.57
CA LEU A 232 -2.16 4.79 8.36
C LEU A 232 -1.19 3.63 8.61
N GLY A 233 -1.24 2.59 7.77
CA GLY A 233 -0.29 1.47 7.82
C GLY A 233 -0.88 0.16 7.33
N GLY A 234 -0.26 -0.97 7.66
CA GLY A 234 -0.61 -2.27 7.04
C GLY A 234 -1.83 -2.99 7.62
N ILE A 235 -2.27 -2.59 8.82
CA ILE A 235 -3.31 -3.27 9.62
C ILE A 235 -4.72 -2.97 9.09
N ASN A 236 -5.52 -4.02 8.82
CA ASN A 236 -6.97 -3.88 8.59
C ASN A 236 -7.77 -4.11 9.88
N ILE A 237 -9.11 -4.19 9.81
CA ILE A 237 -9.98 -4.43 10.97
C ILE A 237 -10.51 -5.87 11.00
N GLY A 238 -10.07 -6.66 11.98
CA GLY A 238 -10.54 -8.04 12.19
C GLY A 238 -9.78 -8.78 13.29
N ASN A 239 -10.34 -9.87 13.77
CA ASN A 239 -9.78 -10.70 14.84
C ASN A 239 -8.45 -11.36 14.43
N GLU A 240 -8.21 -11.59 13.14
CA GLU A 240 -6.97 -12.19 12.63
C GLU A 240 -5.73 -11.35 12.99
N TYR A 241 -5.88 -10.01 13.03
CA TYR A 241 -4.79 -9.09 13.36
C TYR A 241 -4.42 -9.10 14.86
N LEU A 242 -5.30 -9.63 15.71
CA LEU A 242 -5.05 -9.89 17.14
C LEU A 242 -4.54 -11.32 17.40
N GLY A 243 -4.19 -12.06 16.34
CA GLY A 243 -3.75 -13.46 16.43
C GLY A 243 -4.90 -14.47 16.51
N GLY A 244 -6.12 -14.08 16.09
CA GLY A 244 -7.28 -14.97 16.07
C GLY A 244 -7.23 -16.07 14.99
N ASP A 245 -6.30 -16.01 14.05
CA ASP A 245 -6.08 -17.07 13.05
C ASP A 245 -5.04 -18.08 13.59
N ALA A 246 -5.49 -19.29 13.94
CA ALA A 246 -4.63 -20.34 14.51
C ALA A 246 -3.53 -20.82 13.55
N LYS A 247 -3.72 -20.69 12.22
CA LYS A 247 -2.75 -21.12 11.21
C LYS A 247 -1.62 -20.09 11.09
N LEU A 248 -1.98 -18.81 11.02
CA LEU A 248 -1.04 -17.70 10.85
C LEU A 248 -0.38 -17.28 12.17
N GLY A 249 -1.09 -17.38 13.29
CA GLY A 249 -0.59 -17.04 14.62
C GLY A 249 -0.45 -15.54 14.82
N PHE A 250 0.62 -15.12 15.51
CA PHE A 250 0.86 -13.70 15.79
C PHE A 250 0.95 -12.87 14.50
N TRP A 251 0.12 -11.85 14.38
CA TRP A 251 0.11 -10.94 13.24
C TRP A 251 1.02 -9.75 13.49
N ARG A 252 2.21 -9.76 12.89
CA ARG A 252 3.20 -8.68 13.02
C ARG A 252 3.01 -7.69 11.89
N ASP A 253 2.64 -6.46 12.22
CA ASP A 253 2.40 -5.39 11.25
C ASP A 253 2.72 -4.02 11.87
N THR A 254 2.86 -2.97 11.07
CA THR A 254 3.19 -1.62 11.56
C THR A 254 2.14 -0.62 11.09
N HIS A 255 1.68 0.20 12.04
CA HIS A 255 0.77 1.32 11.82
C HIS A 255 1.37 2.59 12.43
N LEU A 256 1.02 3.74 11.90
CA LEU A 256 1.42 5.05 12.42
C LEU A 256 0.18 5.78 12.92
N GLN A 257 0.32 6.42 14.07
CA GLN A 257 -0.51 7.54 14.47
C GLN A 257 0.28 8.82 14.15
N LEU A 258 -0.34 9.70 13.38
CA LEU A 258 0.19 11.00 12.98
C LEU A 258 -0.67 12.10 13.57
N GLU A 259 -0.02 13.16 14.02
CA GLU A 259 -0.70 14.38 14.45
C GLU A 259 -0.03 15.58 13.79
N GLY A 260 -0.81 16.56 13.36
CA GLY A 260 -0.32 17.78 12.71
C GLY A 260 -0.44 17.80 11.18
N ASP A 261 0.44 18.54 10.52
CA ASP A 261 0.28 18.96 9.12
C ASP A 261 0.17 17.77 8.13
N ALA A 262 0.80 16.63 8.42
CA ALA A 262 0.77 15.42 7.61
C ALA A 262 -0.64 14.81 7.50
N VAL A 263 -1.50 15.07 8.49
CA VAL A 263 -2.89 14.60 8.49
C VAL A 263 -3.70 15.25 7.38
N TYR A 264 -3.36 16.48 6.94
CA TYR A 264 -4.02 17.11 5.80
C TYR A 264 -3.82 16.35 4.50
N SER A 265 -2.66 15.71 4.31
CA SER A 265 -2.44 14.87 3.13
C SER A 265 -3.28 13.59 3.21
N LEU A 266 -3.42 12.96 4.38
CA LEU A 266 -4.33 11.82 4.58
C LEU A 266 -5.77 12.21 4.30
N GLN A 267 -6.18 13.35 4.85
CA GLN A 267 -7.51 13.92 4.65
C GLN A 267 -7.79 14.15 3.17
N HIS A 268 -6.87 14.78 2.46
CA HIS A 268 -7.02 14.99 1.02
C HIS A 268 -7.14 13.68 0.24
N THR A 269 -6.32 12.67 0.55
CA THR A 269 -6.43 11.34 -0.08
C THR A 269 -7.81 10.75 0.16
N PHE A 270 -8.31 10.77 1.41
CA PHE A 270 -9.66 10.30 1.72
C PHE A 270 -10.74 11.09 0.96
N LEU A 271 -10.67 12.42 0.92
CA LEU A 271 -11.66 13.25 0.22
C LEU A 271 -11.66 12.98 -1.30
N THR A 272 -10.51 12.64 -1.87
CA THR A 272 -10.39 12.23 -3.27
C THR A 272 -11.11 10.90 -3.52
N ASP A 273 -10.89 9.91 -2.64
CA ASP A 273 -11.54 8.61 -2.71
C ASP A 273 -13.04 8.75 -2.45
N TRP A 274 -13.44 9.62 -1.53
CA TRP A 274 -14.84 9.97 -1.26
C TRP A 274 -15.52 10.55 -2.48
N MET A 275 -14.90 11.52 -3.16
CA MET A 275 -15.43 12.10 -4.40
C MET A 275 -15.55 11.05 -5.50
N PHE A 276 -14.62 10.10 -5.56
CA PHE A 276 -14.66 9.00 -6.53
C PHE A 276 -15.87 8.08 -6.30
N VAL A 277 -16.15 7.69 -5.06
CA VAL A 277 -17.24 6.74 -4.73
C VAL A 277 -18.61 7.38 -4.56
N SER A 278 -18.68 8.61 -4.03
CA SER A 278 -19.94 9.31 -3.75
C SER A 278 -20.36 10.27 -4.85
N GLY A 279 -19.41 10.76 -5.66
CA GLY A 279 -19.62 11.88 -6.60
C GLY A 279 -19.71 13.25 -5.92
N GLN A 280 -19.64 13.33 -4.59
CA GLN A 280 -19.72 14.56 -3.82
C GLN A 280 -18.32 15.16 -3.62
N ARG A 281 -18.16 16.44 -3.93
CA ARG A 281 -16.93 17.18 -3.62
C ARG A 281 -17.09 17.82 -2.25
N LEU A 282 -16.19 17.45 -1.35
CA LEU A 282 -16.05 18.01 -0.02
C LEU A 282 -14.78 18.88 -0.03
N ALA A 283 -14.90 20.15 0.34
CA ALA A 283 -13.82 21.14 0.30
C ALA A 283 -13.96 22.19 1.42
N GLU A 284 -14.74 21.87 2.46
CA GLU A 284 -14.99 22.75 3.59
C GLU A 284 -13.68 23.04 4.35
N PRO A 285 -13.38 24.31 4.68
CA PRO A 285 -12.17 24.69 5.43
C PRO A 285 -12.04 23.98 6.79
N ASP A 286 -13.17 23.63 7.41
CA ASP A 286 -13.22 22.93 8.71
C ASP A 286 -12.56 21.55 8.67
N TYR A 287 -12.33 20.97 7.49
CA TYR A 287 -11.56 19.73 7.33
C TYR A 287 -10.05 19.91 7.43
N PHE A 288 -9.57 21.15 7.44
CA PHE A 288 -8.16 21.54 7.51
C PHE A 288 -7.96 22.62 8.61
N PRO A 289 -8.30 22.32 9.87
CA PRO A 289 -8.29 23.31 10.94
C PRO A 289 -6.86 23.74 11.28
N GLU A 290 -6.65 25.02 11.58
CA GLU A 290 -5.34 25.47 12.07
C GLU A 290 -4.98 24.78 13.39
N HIS A 291 -3.70 24.47 13.57
CA HIS A 291 -3.16 23.86 14.78
C HIS A 291 -1.75 24.38 15.09
N ASP A 292 -1.32 24.21 16.34
CA ASP A 292 -0.01 24.64 16.84
C ASP A 292 0.79 23.48 17.43
N TYR A 293 0.97 22.41 16.65
CA TYR A 293 1.82 21.29 17.06
C TYR A 293 3.30 21.73 17.14
N PRO A 294 3.94 21.57 18.31
CA PRO A 294 5.31 22.06 18.52
C PRO A 294 6.38 21.12 17.94
N ALA A 295 6.05 19.84 17.76
CA ALA A 295 6.98 18.81 17.28
C ALA A 295 7.37 19.07 15.82
N ARG A 296 8.68 18.98 15.53
CA ARG A 296 9.24 19.25 14.20
C ARG A 296 9.71 17.98 13.50
N LYS A 297 8.84 16.97 13.35
CA LYS A 297 9.17 15.73 12.63
C LYS A 297 8.74 15.82 11.16
N PRO A 298 9.67 15.84 10.19
CA PRO A 298 9.27 15.90 8.79
C PRO A 298 8.64 14.60 8.32
N VAL A 299 7.48 14.71 7.66
CA VAL A 299 6.69 13.60 7.13
C VAL A 299 6.18 13.98 5.75
N GLN A 300 6.24 13.03 4.82
CA GLN A 300 5.64 13.15 3.51
C GLN A 300 4.70 11.97 3.25
N ILE A 301 3.47 12.27 2.85
CA ILE A 301 2.48 11.25 2.50
C ILE A 301 2.45 11.08 0.98
N ILE A 302 2.84 9.92 0.50
CA ILE A 302 2.86 9.56 -0.92
C ILE A 302 1.71 8.60 -1.20
N SER A 303 0.75 9.03 -2.00
CA SER A 303 -0.32 8.18 -2.54
C SER A 303 0.01 7.72 -3.96
N SER A 304 -0.24 6.44 -4.27
CA SER A 304 -0.23 5.93 -5.64
C SER A 304 -1.58 5.32 -5.99
N GLY A 305 -1.81 5.15 -7.29
CA GLY A 305 -3.01 4.54 -7.84
C GLY A 305 -3.00 4.57 -9.36
N PRO A 306 -3.90 3.80 -10.01
CA PRO A 306 -4.04 3.77 -11.47
C PRO A 306 -4.51 5.11 -12.07
N ASP A 307 -4.96 6.02 -11.23
CA ASP A 307 -5.37 7.38 -11.53
C ASP A 307 -4.20 8.37 -11.60
N ALA A 308 -3.05 8.02 -11.02
CA ALA A 308 -1.85 8.85 -11.01
C ALA A 308 -1.11 8.85 -12.36
N HIS A 309 -0.33 9.90 -12.60
CA HIS A 309 0.50 9.98 -13.82
C HIS A 309 1.79 9.18 -13.70
N TRP A 310 2.32 9.05 -12.48
CA TRP A 310 3.60 8.42 -12.16
C TRP A 310 3.38 7.32 -11.13
N ASP A 311 4.25 6.32 -11.14
CA ASP A 311 4.22 5.21 -10.19
C ASP A 311 5.02 5.64 -8.93
N ALA A 312 4.49 6.65 -8.23
CA ALA A 312 5.24 7.45 -7.24
C ALA A 312 5.91 6.64 -6.13
N ILE A 313 5.26 5.59 -5.63
CA ILE A 313 5.84 4.71 -4.59
C ILE A 313 7.01 3.89 -5.17
N LEU A 314 6.88 3.36 -6.40
CA LEU A 314 7.96 2.63 -7.06
C LEU A 314 9.17 3.53 -7.30
N GLU A 315 8.95 4.73 -7.84
CA GLU A 315 10.01 5.71 -8.10
C GLU A 315 10.71 6.15 -6.82
N MET A 316 9.95 6.38 -5.74
CA MET A 316 10.49 6.71 -4.41
C MET A 316 11.34 5.56 -3.85
N TYR A 317 10.86 4.31 -3.88
CA TYR A 317 11.66 3.17 -3.44
C TYR A 317 12.93 2.99 -4.27
N PHE A 318 12.82 3.08 -5.60
CA PHE A 318 13.97 2.98 -6.49
C PHE A 318 15.01 4.06 -6.14
N GLY A 319 14.59 5.33 -6.11
CA GLY A 319 15.47 6.45 -5.79
C GLY A 319 16.14 6.31 -4.41
N ALA A 320 15.38 5.90 -3.40
CA ALA A 320 15.89 5.74 -2.04
C ALA A 320 16.90 4.59 -1.93
N ILE A 321 16.59 3.41 -2.51
CA ILE A 321 17.52 2.26 -2.50
C ILE A 321 18.82 2.61 -3.23
N THR A 322 18.73 3.32 -4.37
CA THR A 322 19.94 3.73 -5.11
C THR A 322 20.80 4.77 -4.39
N ALA A 323 20.22 5.50 -3.44
CA ALA A 323 20.92 6.50 -2.64
C ALA A 323 21.53 5.93 -1.34
N ALA A 324 21.29 4.65 -1.04
CA ALA A 324 21.74 4.01 0.20
C ALA A 324 23.27 3.92 0.26
N LYS A 325 23.83 4.21 1.44
CA LYS A 325 25.27 4.24 1.73
C LYS A 325 25.72 3.25 2.81
N LYS A 326 24.81 2.73 3.63
CA LYS A 326 25.15 1.78 4.71
C LYS A 326 24.24 0.56 4.74
N ARG A 327 22.92 0.75 4.69
CA ARG A 327 21.92 -0.31 4.89
C ARG A 327 20.60 -0.06 4.17
N VAL A 328 19.98 -1.16 3.76
CA VAL A 328 18.62 -1.22 3.22
C VAL A 328 17.89 -2.36 3.93
N PHE A 329 16.95 -2.03 4.82
CA PHE A 329 16.16 -3.01 5.55
C PHE A 329 14.71 -2.97 5.08
N ILE A 330 14.15 -4.14 4.74
CA ILE A 330 12.80 -4.26 4.20
C ILE A 330 12.05 -5.33 4.98
N THR A 331 10.83 -5.02 5.42
CA THR A 331 9.85 -6.03 5.85
C THR A 331 8.66 -5.95 4.91
N THR A 332 8.27 -7.09 4.35
CA THR A 332 7.11 -7.15 3.45
C THR A 332 6.47 -8.55 3.45
N PRO A 333 5.13 -8.66 3.41
CA PRO A 333 4.47 -9.96 3.32
C PRO A 333 4.68 -10.63 1.96
N TYR A 334 4.74 -9.83 0.90
CA TYR A 334 4.83 -10.30 -0.48
C TYR A 334 6.00 -9.59 -1.17
N PHE A 335 6.98 -10.38 -1.57
CA PHE A 335 8.18 -9.90 -2.22
C PHE A 335 8.18 -10.32 -3.70
N ILE A 336 7.52 -9.54 -4.55
CA ILE A 336 7.41 -9.76 -6.00
C ILE A 336 7.87 -8.46 -6.69
N PRO A 337 9.14 -8.06 -6.51
CA PRO A 337 9.61 -6.73 -6.86
C PRO A 337 9.63 -6.46 -8.36
N ASP A 338 9.42 -5.19 -8.71
CA ASP A 338 9.65 -4.65 -10.07
C ASP A 338 11.12 -4.85 -10.51
N PRO A 339 11.44 -5.04 -11.81
CA PRO A 339 12.82 -5.21 -12.25
C PRO A 339 13.75 -4.06 -11.87
N SER A 340 13.25 -2.83 -11.75
CA SER A 340 14.03 -1.69 -11.27
C SER A 340 14.43 -1.83 -9.80
N ILE A 341 13.54 -2.39 -8.97
CA ILE A 341 13.81 -2.70 -7.55
C ILE A 341 14.77 -3.87 -7.42
N ILE A 342 14.62 -4.91 -8.25
CA ILE A 342 15.60 -6.01 -8.30
C ILE A 342 16.99 -5.44 -8.63
N MET A 343 17.09 -4.60 -9.66
CA MET A 343 18.36 -4.01 -10.08
C MET A 343 18.96 -3.09 -9.00
N SER A 344 18.15 -2.26 -8.34
CA SER A 344 18.64 -1.36 -7.29
C SER A 344 19.14 -2.14 -6.07
N LEU A 345 18.42 -3.18 -5.64
CA LEU A 345 18.83 -4.04 -4.52
C LEU A 345 20.12 -4.81 -4.82
N LYS A 346 20.25 -5.38 -6.04
CA LYS A 346 21.49 -6.04 -6.48
C LYS A 346 22.65 -5.07 -6.49
N THR A 347 22.44 -3.87 -7.02
CA THR A 347 23.48 -2.84 -7.09
C THR A 347 23.94 -2.45 -5.69
N ALA A 348 23.00 -2.17 -4.78
CA ALA A 348 23.33 -1.86 -3.39
C ALA A 348 24.14 -2.98 -2.72
N ALA A 349 23.67 -4.23 -2.80
CA ALA A 349 24.35 -5.37 -2.19
C ALA A 349 25.77 -5.59 -2.75
N ILE A 350 25.95 -5.53 -4.07
CA ILE A 350 27.26 -5.65 -4.74
C ILE A 350 28.19 -4.49 -4.36
N SER A 351 27.65 -3.29 -4.13
CA SER A 351 28.40 -2.13 -3.63
C SER A 351 28.78 -2.22 -2.15
N GLY A 352 28.47 -3.33 -1.47
CA GLY A 352 28.83 -3.57 -0.06
C GLY A 352 27.85 -3.00 0.96
N ILE A 353 26.66 -2.57 0.53
CA ILE A 353 25.58 -2.10 1.39
C ILE A 353 24.91 -3.30 2.08
N ASP A 354 24.60 -3.19 3.38
CA ASP A 354 23.91 -4.25 4.12
C ASP A 354 22.42 -4.29 3.76
N VAL A 355 22.04 -5.20 2.87
CA VAL A 355 20.65 -5.38 2.41
C VAL A 355 20.01 -6.57 3.12
N ARG A 356 18.98 -6.32 3.93
CA ARG A 356 18.26 -7.36 4.70
C ARG A 356 16.77 -7.29 4.46
N ILE A 357 16.15 -8.44 4.20
CA ILE A 357 14.72 -8.55 3.89
C ILE A 357 14.07 -9.58 4.81
N ILE A 358 13.09 -9.14 5.61
CA ILE A 358 12.21 -10.01 6.40
C ILE A 358 10.96 -10.32 5.58
N TYR A 359 10.63 -11.61 5.49
CA TYR A 359 9.41 -12.10 4.88
C TYR A 359 8.75 -13.16 5.78
N PRO A 360 7.44 -13.40 5.65
CA PRO A 360 6.76 -14.39 6.47
C PRO A 360 7.15 -15.81 6.05
N GLN A 361 7.54 -16.67 7.01
CA GLN A 361 7.79 -18.09 6.72
C GLN A 361 6.50 -18.80 6.28
N LYS A 362 5.38 -18.47 6.94
CA LYS A 362 4.04 -18.97 6.61
C LYS A 362 3.35 -17.99 5.67
N ALA A 363 2.98 -18.43 4.48
CA ALA A 363 2.16 -17.62 3.57
C ALA A 363 0.66 -17.86 3.81
N ASP A 364 -0.11 -16.79 3.76
CA ASP A 364 -1.58 -16.82 3.67
C ASP A 364 -2.03 -17.37 2.30
N SER A 365 -1.31 -17.02 1.24
CA SER A 365 -1.46 -17.57 -0.12
C SER A 365 -0.23 -18.36 -0.56
N ARG A 366 -0.41 -19.66 -0.83
CA ARG A 366 0.68 -20.54 -1.30
C ARG A 366 1.27 -20.08 -2.63
N LEU A 367 0.44 -19.61 -3.55
CA LEU A 367 0.88 -19.18 -4.88
C LEU A 367 1.76 -17.93 -4.80
N VAL A 368 1.33 -16.94 -4.01
CA VAL A 368 2.11 -15.72 -3.74
C VAL A 368 3.42 -16.07 -3.02
N GLY A 369 3.36 -16.98 -2.04
CA GLY A 369 4.56 -17.48 -1.38
C GLY A 369 5.58 -18.09 -2.33
N TYR A 370 5.16 -18.97 -3.26
CA TYR A 370 6.07 -19.51 -4.29
C TYR A 370 6.59 -18.43 -5.24
N ALA A 371 5.76 -17.45 -5.60
CA ALA A 371 6.20 -16.34 -6.43
C ALA A 371 7.29 -15.53 -5.71
N SER A 372 7.14 -15.24 -4.41
CA SER A 372 8.17 -14.53 -3.65
C SER A 372 9.50 -15.28 -3.57
N LEU A 373 9.45 -16.60 -3.32
CA LEU A 373 10.66 -17.43 -3.29
C LEU A 373 11.40 -17.42 -4.64
N SER A 374 10.69 -17.26 -5.76
CA SER A 374 11.27 -17.30 -7.10
C SER A 374 12.22 -16.13 -7.42
N PHE A 375 12.19 -15.05 -6.64
CA PHE A 375 13.07 -13.88 -6.79
C PHE A 375 14.26 -13.89 -5.82
N MET A 376 14.24 -14.76 -4.79
CA MET A 376 15.25 -14.71 -3.73
C MET A 376 16.61 -15.20 -4.22
N GLU A 377 16.67 -16.29 -5.01
CA GLU A 377 17.94 -16.92 -5.42
C GLU A 377 18.89 -15.90 -6.09
N GLU A 378 18.39 -15.13 -7.05
CA GLU A 378 19.20 -14.14 -7.79
C GLU A 378 19.67 -12.95 -6.94
N LEU A 379 18.88 -12.57 -5.93
CA LEU A 379 19.22 -11.49 -5.01
C LEU A 379 20.20 -11.97 -3.93
N MET A 380 20.03 -13.19 -3.45
CA MET A 380 20.94 -13.83 -2.50
C MET A 380 22.33 -14.01 -3.10
N GLN A 381 22.41 -14.41 -4.37
CA GLN A 381 23.69 -14.50 -5.11
C GLN A 381 24.38 -13.13 -5.23
N ALA A 382 23.62 -12.02 -5.23
CA ALA A 382 24.16 -10.66 -5.23
C ALA A 382 24.53 -10.13 -3.83
N GLY A 383 24.28 -10.91 -2.77
CA GLY A 383 24.61 -10.54 -1.38
C GLY A 383 23.42 -10.08 -0.53
N VAL A 384 22.19 -10.07 -1.06
CA VAL A 384 20.99 -9.73 -0.28
C VAL A 384 20.66 -10.85 0.71
N ARG A 385 20.42 -10.50 1.98
CA ARG A 385 20.15 -11.47 3.04
C ARG A 385 18.66 -11.55 3.34
N PHE A 386 18.08 -12.74 3.26
CA PHE A 386 16.66 -12.98 3.55
C PHE A 386 16.46 -13.68 4.88
N TYR A 387 15.42 -13.27 5.60
CA TYR A 387 15.09 -13.73 6.94
C TYR A 387 13.62 -14.16 7.00
N ALA A 388 13.39 -15.44 7.30
CA ALA A 388 12.06 -16.02 7.39
C ALA A 388 11.52 -15.85 8.82
N TYR A 389 10.49 -15.02 8.98
CA TYR A 389 9.86 -14.74 10.28
C TYR A 389 9.06 -15.95 10.78
N GLN A 390 9.34 -16.40 12.01
CA GLN A 390 8.81 -17.68 12.54
C GLN A 390 7.68 -17.51 13.56
N LYS A 391 7.64 -16.39 14.28
CA LYS A 391 6.67 -16.16 15.37
C LYS A 391 5.21 -16.11 14.90
N GLY A 392 4.98 -15.84 13.62
CA GLY A 392 3.65 -15.81 13.01
C GLY A 392 3.69 -15.29 11.59
N PHE A 393 2.81 -14.35 11.27
CA PHE A 393 2.71 -13.73 9.94
C PHE A 393 3.25 -12.30 9.96
N ALA A 394 4.38 -12.08 9.30
CA ALA A 394 4.95 -10.75 9.08
C ALA A 394 4.24 -10.07 7.90
N HIS A 395 3.36 -9.12 8.22
CA HIS A 395 2.56 -8.35 7.28
C HIS A 395 2.94 -6.86 7.24
N ALA A 396 3.96 -6.43 7.98
CA ALA A 396 4.43 -5.05 7.91
C ALA A 396 4.96 -4.68 6.51
N LYS A 397 4.79 -3.42 6.10
CA LYS A 397 5.37 -2.84 4.88
C LYS A 397 6.28 -1.70 5.28
N VAL A 398 7.50 -2.07 5.65
CA VAL A 398 8.48 -1.14 6.20
C VAL A 398 9.73 -1.19 5.35
N VAL A 399 10.22 -0.02 4.95
CA VAL A 399 11.51 0.14 4.27
C VAL A 399 12.34 1.15 5.05
N ILE A 400 13.58 0.82 5.38
CA ILE A 400 14.51 1.69 6.12
C ILE A 400 15.78 1.83 5.29
N ILE A 401 16.16 3.07 5.01
CA ILE A 401 17.35 3.42 4.23
C ILE A 401 18.24 4.29 5.11
N ASP A 402 19.36 3.73 5.57
CA ASP A 402 20.33 4.41 6.42
C ASP A 402 19.68 5.15 7.63
N ASP A 403 20.14 6.37 7.88
CA ASP A 403 19.47 7.42 8.66
C ASP A 403 18.84 8.46 7.73
N LEU A 404 18.60 8.10 6.46
CA LEU A 404 18.15 9.00 5.40
C LEU A 404 16.62 9.11 5.41
N LEU A 405 15.93 7.96 5.37
CA LEU A 405 14.48 7.89 5.45
C LEU A 405 14.01 6.51 5.91
N ALA A 406 12.80 6.47 6.45
CA ALA A 406 12.03 5.24 6.62
C ALA A 406 10.64 5.40 6.00
N CYS A 407 10.07 4.30 5.54
CA CYS A 407 8.75 4.27 4.92
C CYS A 407 7.87 3.24 5.63
N VAL A 408 6.65 3.63 5.96
CA VAL A 408 5.60 2.75 6.49
C VAL A 408 4.31 3.04 5.73
N GLY A 409 3.60 2.00 5.30
CA GLY A 409 2.36 2.22 4.57
C GLY A 409 1.59 0.95 4.23
N THR A 410 0.84 1.02 3.14
CA THR A 410 -0.03 -0.05 2.68
C THR A 410 0.57 -0.86 1.54
N ALA A 411 1.48 -0.26 0.77
CA ALA A 411 2.06 -0.86 -0.44
C ALA A 411 3.03 -2.01 -0.10
N ASN A 412 2.73 -3.21 -0.59
CA ASN A 412 3.68 -4.32 -0.55
C ASN A 412 4.83 -4.07 -1.53
N MET A 413 5.87 -4.91 -1.46
CA MET A 413 6.95 -4.92 -2.45
C MET A 413 6.55 -5.82 -3.64
N ASP A 414 5.38 -5.54 -4.26
CA ASP A 414 4.82 -6.30 -5.37
C ASP A 414 4.29 -5.43 -6.52
N MET A 415 4.19 -6.03 -7.71
CA MET A 415 3.76 -5.35 -8.94
C MET A 415 2.37 -4.74 -8.80
N ARG A 416 1.44 -5.44 -8.14
CA ARG A 416 0.08 -4.95 -7.98
C ARG A 416 -0.01 -3.72 -7.10
N SER A 417 0.75 -3.64 -6.02
CA SER A 417 0.84 -2.44 -5.17
C SER A 417 1.43 -1.27 -5.94
N PHE A 418 2.41 -1.53 -6.82
CA PHE A 418 3.04 -0.46 -7.60
C PHE A 418 2.17 0.08 -8.73
N PHE A 419 1.39 -0.77 -9.42
CA PHE A 419 0.75 -0.38 -10.68
C PHE A 419 -0.78 -0.40 -10.70
N SER A 420 -1.40 -1.15 -9.78
CA SER A 420 -2.83 -1.49 -9.86
C SER A 420 -3.64 -1.03 -8.64
N ASN A 421 -3.13 -1.24 -7.42
CA ASN A 421 -3.86 -0.83 -6.22
C ASN A 421 -3.76 0.67 -5.99
N PHE A 422 -4.79 1.21 -5.34
CA PHE A 422 -4.65 2.49 -4.65
C PHE A 422 -3.93 2.23 -3.32
N GLU A 423 -2.75 2.82 -3.15
CA GLU A 423 -1.89 2.63 -1.99
C GLU A 423 -1.52 3.98 -1.37
N LEU A 424 -0.99 3.94 -0.16
CA LEU A 424 -0.55 5.09 0.60
C LEU A 424 0.62 4.74 1.52
N ASN A 425 1.67 5.56 1.47
CA ASN A 425 2.84 5.45 2.33
C ASN A 425 3.18 6.78 3.02
N ALA A 426 3.64 6.70 4.27
CA ALA A 426 4.33 7.79 4.94
C ALA A 426 5.84 7.60 4.81
N VAL A 427 6.53 8.63 4.32
CA VAL A 427 7.99 8.75 4.35
C VAL A 427 8.36 9.63 5.54
N LEU A 428 9.22 9.10 6.38
CA LEU A 428 9.64 9.64 7.66
C LEU A 428 11.13 9.99 7.55
N TYR A 429 11.47 11.21 7.97
CA TYR A 429 12.83 11.73 7.85
C TYR A 429 13.48 12.04 9.21
N ASP A 430 12.70 11.92 10.28
CA ASP A 430 13.17 12.11 11.64
C ASP A 430 13.99 10.90 12.11
N LYS A 431 15.23 11.15 12.57
CA LYS A 431 16.18 10.08 12.94
C LYS A 431 15.70 9.23 14.10
N ASP A 432 15.08 9.83 15.10
CA ASP A 432 14.58 9.09 16.27
C ASP A 432 13.47 8.12 15.85
N THR A 433 12.59 8.57 14.95
CA THR A 433 11.54 7.73 14.37
C THR A 433 12.13 6.62 13.48
N ILE A 434 13.17 6.90 12.68
CA ILE A 434 13.88 5.90 11.87
C ILE A 434 14.53 4.84 12.77
N HIS A 435 15.24 5.26 13.83
CA HIS A 435 15.87 4.35 14.79
C HIS A 435 14.84 3.54 15.59
N ARG A 436 13.69 4.12 15.91
CA ARG A 436 12.56 3.40 16.51
C ARG A 436 12.08 2.26 15.62
N LEU A 437 11.96 2.47 14.31
CA LEU A 437 11.57 1.44 13.33
C LEU A 437 12.70 0.41 13.10
N GLU A 438 13.95 0.86 13.09
CA GLU A 438 15.11 -0.05 13.01
C GLU A 438 15.15 -0.99 14.22
N ASN A 439 14.92 -0.47 15.43
CA ASN A 439 14.85 -1.30 16.63
C ASN A 439 13.77 -2.38 16.52
N ASP A 440 12.59 -2.04 15.98
CA ASP A 440 11.55 -3.04 15.70
C ASP A 440 12.02 -4.10 14.71
N PHE A 441 12.66 -3.68 13.62
CA PHE A 441 13.22 -4.60 12.62
C PHE A 441 14.25 -5.55 13.23
N LEU A 442 15.15 -5.04 14.06
CA LEU A 442 16.17 -5.84 14.75
C LEU A 442 15.55 -6.79 15.78
N LEU A 443 14.45 -6.41 16.44
CA LEU A 443 13.69 -7.32 17.30
C LEU A 443 13.00 -8.42 16.49
N ASP A 444 12.37 -8.07 15.37
CA ASP A 444 11.75 -9.04 14.47
C ASP A 444 12.80 -10.01 13.90
N LEU A 445 14.03 -9.56 13.62
CA LEU A 445 15.14 -10.42 13.20
C LEU A 445 15.49 -11.51 14.23
N LYS A 446 15.29 -11.28 15.54
CA LYS A 446 15.53 -12.31 16.56
C LYS A 446 14.54 -13.47 16.49
N GLU A 447 13.37 -13.22 15.91
CA GLU A 447 12.30 -14.20 15.68
C GLU A 447 12.37 -14.81 14.27
N CYS A 448 13.46 -14.53 13.53
CA CYS A 448 13.68 -15.02 12.17
C CYS A 448 14.75 -16.10 12.12
N VAL A 449 14.67 -16.93 11.08
CA VAL A 449 15.80 -17.74 10.61
C VAL A 449 16.31 -17.20 9.29
N GLU A 450 17.61 -16.94 9.22
CA GLU A 450 18.27 -16.53 7.99
C GLU A 450 18.24 -17.66 6.96
N VAL A 451 17.78 -17.34 5.75
CA VAL A 451 17.81 -18.26 4.62
C VAL A 451 19.23 -18.32 4.08
N LYS A 452 19.88 -19.48 4.18
CA LYS A 452 21.24 -19.68 3.65
C LYS A 452 21.17 -20.08 2.18
N LEU A 453 21.96 -19.41 1.32
CA LEU A 453 21.99 -19.65 -0.13
C LEU A 453 22.25 -21.11 -0.48
N GLU A 454 23.25 -21.72 0.15
CA GLU A 454 23.61 -23.13 -0.08
C GLU A 454 22.44 -24.10 0.19
N VAL A 455 21.63 -23.81 1.21
CA VAL A 455 20.45 -24.61 1.54
C VAL A 455 19.32 -24.33 0.55
N PHE A 456 19.16 -23.06 0.16
CA PHE A 456 18.15 -22.62 -0.80
C PHE A 456 18.35 -23.25 -2.18
N GLU A 457 19.59 -23.32 -2.67
CA GLU A 457 19.91 -23.89 -3.98
C GLU A 457 19.69 -25.41 -4.03
N ARG A 458 19.83 -26.11 -2.90
CA ARG A 458 19.64 -27.58 -2.77
C ARG A 458 18.19 -28.04 -2.68
N ARG A 459 17.21 -27.12 -2.73
CA ARG A 459 15.78 -27.47 -2.70
C ARG A 459 15.38 -28.35 -3.90
N SER A 460 14.42 -29.24 -3.69
CA SER A 460 14.02 -30.22 -4.70
C SER A 460 13.51 -29.58 -6.01
N ARG A 461 13.74 -30.27 -7.13
CA ARG A 461 13.27 -29.83 -8.47
C ARG A 461 11.78 -29.54 -8.51
N LEU A 462 10.98 -30.29 -7.75
CA LEU A 462 9.54 -30.05 -7.64
C LEU A 462 9.22 -28.69 -6.98
N LYS A 463 9.95 -28.29 -5.94
CA LYS A 463 9.77 -26.97 -5.31
C LYS A 463 10.15 -25.86 -6.28
N LYS A 464 11.32 -25.98 -6.93
CA LYS A 464 11.77 -25.02 -7.95
C LYS A 464 10.78 -24.92 -9.12
N GLY A 465 10.18 -26.03 -9.56
CA GLY A 465 9.15 -26.02 -10.60
C GLY A 465 7.89 -25.24 -10.22
N LYS A 466 7.44 -25.33 -8.95
CA LYS A 466 6.32 -24.53 -8.45
C LYS A 466 6.63 -23.05 -8.41
N GLU A 467 7.87 -22.69 -8.06
CA GLU A 467 8.35 -21.30 -8.05
C GLU A 467 8.38 -20.71 -9.46
N VAL A 468 8.87 -21.46 -10.45
CA VAL A 468 8.86 -21.02 -11.87
C VAL A 468 7.44 -20.78 -12.36
N PHE A 469 6.52 -21.70 -12.08
CA PHE A 469 5.11 -21.54 -12.45
C PHE A 469 4.49 -20.31 -11.78
N ALA A 470 4.77 -20.09 -10.50
CA ALA A 470 4.29 -18.94 -9.77
C ALA A 470 4.88 -17.61 -10.29
N ARG A 471 6.17 -17.60 -10.69
CA ARG A 471 6.84 -16.44 -11.29
C ARG A 471 6.21 -16.03 -12.62
N LEU A 472 5.79 -16.97 -13.45
CA LEU A 472 5.10 -16.68 -14.71
C LEU A 472 3.76 -15.96 -14.49
N LEU A 473 3.08 -16.27 -13.39
CA LEU A 473 1.81 -15.65 -13.02
C LEU A 473 1.99 -14.40 -12.14
N SER A 474 3.20 -14.11 -11.67
CA SER A 474 3.48 -13.00 -10.76
C SER A 474 3.08 -11.61 -11.26
N PRO A 475 3.08 -11.30 -12.58
CA PRO A 475 2.58 -10.01 -13.07
C PRO A 475 1.07 -9.79 -12.85
N LEU A 476 0.34 -10.84 -12.45
CA LEU A 476 -1.08 -10.79 -12.13
C LEU A 476 -1.34 -10.59 -10.63
N PHE A 477 -0.30 -10.65 -9.78
CA PHE A 477 -0.39 -10.58 -8.32
C PHE A 477 0.11 -9.29 -7.72
#